data_AF-A0A158CZK8-F1
#
_entry.id   AF-A0A158CZK8-F1
#
_cell.length_a   1.000
_cell.length_b   1.000
_cell.length_c   1.000
_cell.angle_alpha   90.00
_cell.angle_beta   90.00
_cell.angle_gamma   90.00
#
_symmetry.space_group_name_H-M   'P 1'
#
loop_
_entity.id
_entity.type
_entity.pdbx_description
1 polymer ?
#
loop_
_entity_poly.entity_id
_entity_poly.type
_entity_poly.pdbx_seq_one_letter_code
_entity_poly.pdbx_strand_id
1 'polypeptide(L)'
;MVVQLINAYDVDYRTGAVIYNEITDSRPFDWTVAGDPRWFDAMLTPAGLAQIKTYADGIGPWKPQIVPLEIAPFPATNPDGTPFTGSTAQATTRPPTSVISDAHKAGLFVHVFTFRNEKKYLAADYNGDPNAEYLKFFRLGVDGVFTDFSNTGFAARMAYLKEIGH
;
A
#
# COMPACT_ATOMS: atom_id res chain seq x y z
N MET A 1 -8.65 19.03 7.14
CA MET A 1 -7.54 18.19 6.68
C MET A 1 -8.06 17.31 5.54
N VAL A 2 -7.47 17.41 4.36
CA VAL A 2 -7.89 16.67 3.16
C VAL A 2 -6.84 15.63 2.79
N VAL A 3 -7.27 14.42 2.44
CA VAL A 3 -6.39 13.31 2.05
C VAL A 3 -6.74 12.84 0.65
N GLN A 4 -5.76 12.81 -0.25
CA GLN A 4 -5.91 12.19 -1.57
C GLN A 4 -5.76 10.68 -1.45
N LEU A 5 -6.82 9.92 -1.70
CA LEU A 5 -6.73 8.46 -1.80
C LEU A 5 -6.14 8.06 -3.15
N ILE A 6 -5.20 7.12 -3.13
CA ILE A 6 -4.48 6.64 -4.31
C ILE A 6 -4.63 5.12 -4.31
N ASN A 7 -5.48 4.60 -5.21
CA ASN A 7 -5.78 3.18 -5.30
C ASN A 7 -5.15 2.56 -6.56
N ALA A 8 -5.22 1.24 -6.66
CA ALA A 8 -4.84 0.47 -7.84
C ALA A 8 -5.76 -0.74 -8.00
N TYR A 9 -5.62 -1.44 -9.13
CA TYR A 9 -6.42 -2.63 -9.41
C TYR A 9 -5.92 -3.86 -8.63
N ASP A 10 -4.65 -4.23 -8.82
CA ASP A 10 -4.07 -5.43 -8.20
C ASP A 10 -2.53 -5.36 -8.14
N VAL A 11 -1.88 -6.44 -7.72
CA VAL A 11 -0.42 -6.63 -7.75
C VAL A 11 -0.06 -7.75 -8.71
N ASP A 12 0.91 -7.51 -9.59
CA ASP A 12 1.59 -8.59 -10.30
C ASP A 12 2.57 -9.27 -9.35
N TYR A 13 2.12 -10.36 -8.72
CA TYR A 13 2.93 -11.14 -7.80
C TYR A 13 4.19 -11.76 -8.43
N ARG A 14 4.36 -11.76 -9.77
CA ARG A 14 5.61 -12.22 -10.41
C ARG A 14 6.73 -11.20 -10.29
N THR A 15 6.39 -9.91 -10.26
CA THR A 15 7.35 -8.79 -10.33
C THR A 15 7.28 -7.90 -9.10
N GLY A 16 6.18 -7.97 -8.34
CA GLY A 16 5.82 -7.03 -7.30
C GLY A 16 5.26 -5.70 -7.82
N ALA A 17 5.09 -5.54 -9.14
CA ALA A 17 4.56 -4.30 -9.68
C ALA A 17 3.07 -4.14 -9.34
N VAL A 18 2.65 -2.92 -9.00
CA VAL A 18 1.24 -2.59 -8.86
C VAL A 18 0.61 -2.40 -10.24
N ILE A 19 -0.56 -2.98 -10.46
CA ILE A 19 -1.29 -2.98 -11.73
C ILE A 19 -2.32 -1.85 -11.72
N TYR A 20 -2.28 -1.02 -12.77
CA TYR A 20 -3.22 0.08 -13.01
C TYR A 20 -3.85 -0.08 -14.40
N ASN A 21 -4.88 -0.91 -14.52
CA ASN A 21 -5.50 -1.23 -15.82
C ASN A 21 -7.03 -1.20 -15.79
N GLU A 22 -7.64 -0.76 -14.68
CA GLU A 22 -9.08 -0.61 -14.54
C GLU A 22 -9.44 0.82 -14.15
N ILE A 23 -10.36 1.44 -14.90
CA ILE A 23 -10.72 2.86 -14.70
C ILE A 23 -11.35 3.13 -13.34
N THR A 24 -12.18 2.20 -12.85
CA THR A 24 -12.92 2.30 -11.58
C THR A 24 -11.99 2.38 -10.37
N ASP A 25 -10.94 1.55 -10.35
CA ASP A 25 -10.04 1.42 -9.20
C ASP A 25 -8.70 2.13 -9.39
N SER A 26 -8.29 2.41 -10.64
CA SER A 26 -6.94 2.88 -10.96
C SER A 26 -6.86 4.31 -11.49
N ARG A 27 -7.99 5.00 -11.68
CA ARG A 27 -8.02 6.39 -12.18
C ARG A 27 -8.93 7.29 -11.35
N PRO A 28 -8.52 8.53 -11.02
CA PRO A 28 -9.43 9.54 -10.50
C PRO A 28 -10.60 9.77 -11.45
N PHE A 29 -11.82 9.88 -10.90
CA PHE A 29 -13.01 10.10 -11.73
C PHE A 29 -12.91 11.37 -12.60
N ASP A 30 -12.36 12.46 -12.05
CA ASP A 30 -12.18 13.71 -12.78
C ASP A 30 -11.25 13.56 -14.00
N TRP A 31 -10.23 12.70 -13.92
CA TRP A 31 -9.35 12.39 -15.04
C TRP A 31 -10.07 11.58 -16.10
N THR A 32 -10.93 10.65 -15.69
CA THR A 32 -11.82 9.90 -16.60
C THR A 32 -12.74 10.84 -17.37
N VAL A 33 -13.39 11.78 -16.69
CA VAL A 33 -14.28 12.78 -17.31
C VAL A 33 -13.50 13.71 -18.24
N ALA A 34 -12.27 14.09 -17.88
CA ALA A 34 -11.41 14.95 -18.68
C ALA A 34 -10.70 14.22 -19.85
N GLY A 35 -10.84 12.90 -19.98
CA GLY A 35 -10.14 12.11 -20.99
C GLY A 35 -8.63 11.98 -20.75
N ASP A 36 -8.16 12.22 -19.53
CA ASP A 36 -6.76 12.07 -19.15
C ASP A 36 -6.40 10.58 -19.04
N PRO A 37 -5.37 10.10 -19.77
CA PRO A 37 -5.04 8.67 -19.80
C PRO A 37 -4.22 8.21 -18.58
N ARG A 38 -3.75 9.12 -17.72
CA ARG A 38 -2.89 8.77 -16.58
C ARG A 38 -3.62 7.93 -15.54
N TRP A 39 -2.85 7.19 -14.73
CA TRP A 39 -3.33 6.40 -13.61
C TRP A 39 -2.87 6.98 -12.28
N PHE A 40 -3.37 6.43 -11.18
CA PHE A 40 -3.00 6.83 -9.83
C PHE A 40 -1.49 6.76 -9.53
N ASP A 41 -0.71 5.94 -10.25
CA ASP A 41 0.75 5.90 -10.12
C ASP A 41 1.42 7.25 -10.43
N ALA A 42 0.87 8.03 -11.38
CA ALA A 42 1.36 9.36 -11.72
C ALA A 42 1.31 10.33 -10.51
N MET A 43 0.35 10.12 -9.60
CA MET A 43 0.21 10.91 -8.37
C MET A 43 1.31 10.61 -7.34
N LEU A 44 1.93 9.43 -7.40
CA LEU A 44 3.00 9.02 -6.48
C LEU A 44 4.39 9.49 -6.90
N THR A 45 4.51 10.11 -8.09
CA THR A 45 5.76 10.75 -8.53
C THR A 45 6.01 12.07 -7.77
N PRO A 46 7.26 12.56 -7.67
CA PRO A 46 7.53 13.86 -7.05
C PRO A 46 6.70 15.02 -7.64
N ALA A 47 6.44 15.01 -8.96
CA ALA A 47 5.60 16.01 -9.61
C ALA A 47 4.12 15.87 -9.23
N GLY A 48 3.61 14.63 -9.17
CA GLY A 48 2.25 14.33 -8.71
C GLY A 48 2.03 14.73 -7.26
N LEU A 49 2.99 14.44 -6.37
CA LEU A 49 2.95 14.83 -4.96
C LEU A 49 2.99 16.36 -4.80
N ALA A 50 3.82 17.05 -5.57
CA ALA A 50 3.84 18.52 -5.59
C ALA A 50 2.49 19.10 -6.03
N GLN A 51 1.81 18.47 -7.01
CA GLN A 51 0.46 18.85 -7.41
C GLN A 51 -0.55 18.59 -6.29
N ILE A 52 -0.52 17.42 -5.66
CA ILE A 52 -1.40 17.07 -4.54
C ILE A 52 -1.29 18.10 -3.41
N LYS A 53 -0.08 18.56 -3.11
CA LYS A 53 0.16 19.53 -2.04
C LYS A 53 -0.58 20.87 -2.23
N THR A 54 -0.99 21.20 -3.46
CA THR A 54 -1.79 22.40 -3.73
C THR A 54 -3.22 22.32 -3.20
N TYR A 55 -3.74 21.12 -2.94
CA TYR A 55 -5.14 20.92 -2.55
C TYR A 55 -5.37 19.94 -1.39
N ALA A 56 -4.36 19.15 -1.00
CA ALA A 56 -4.45 18.19 0.10
C ALA A 56 -3.30 18.37 1.10
N ASP A 57 -3.56 17.88 2.31
CA ASP A 57 -2.60 17.89 3.42
C ASP A 57 -1.80 16.58 3.51
N GLY A 58 -2.31 15.51 2.89
CA GLY A 58 -1.66 14.20 2.87
C GLY A 58 -2.17 13.28 1.76
N ILE A 59 -1.53 12.13 1.66
CA ILE A 59 -1.92 11.04 0.75
C ILE A 59 -2.32 9.80 1.54
N GLY A 60 -3.26 9.04 0.99
CA GLY A 60 -3.58 7.71 1.46
C GLY A 60 -3.35 6.71 0.34
N PRO A 61 -2.15 6.14 0.20
CA PRO A 61 -1.87 5.10 -0.79
C PRO A 61 -2.29 3.72 -0.28
N TRP A 62 -2.53 2.81 -1.22
CA TRP A 62 -2.71 1.39 -0.95
C TRP A 62 -1.38 0.73 -0.52
N LYS A 63 -1.41 -0.18 0.47
CA LYS A 63 -0.22 -0.83 1.06
C LYS A 63 0.85 -1.29 0.04
N PRO A 64 0.51 -2.00 -1.07
CA PRO A 64 1.49 -2.48 -2.04
C PRO A 64 2.22 -1.39 -2.84
N GLN A 65 1.68 -0.17 -2.88
CA GLN A 65 2.38 0.97 -3.49
C GLN A 65 3.58 1.43 -2.64
N ILE A 66 3.58 1.10 -1.35
CA ILE A 66 4.68 1.37 -0.42
C ILE A 66 5.54 0.13 -0.21
N VAL A 67 4.92 -1.02 0.08
CA VAL A 67 5.63 -2.29 0.31
C VAL A 67 5.14 -3.30 -0.73
N PRO A 68 5.86 -3.44 -1.86
CA PRO A 68 5.47 -4.37 -2.92
C PRO A 68 5.47 -5.82 -2.44
N LEU A 69 4.70 -6.68 -3.09
CA LEU A 69 4.53 -8.08 -2.75
C LEU A 69 4.91 -8.98 -3.93
N GLU A 70 5.80 -9.94 -3.70
CA GLU A 70 6.32 -10.82 -4.75
C GLU A 70 6.24 -12.30 -4.32
N ILE A 71 6.02 -13.20 -5.27
CA ILE A 71 6.17 -14.65 -5.13
C ILE A 71 7.36 -15.07 -5.99
N ALA A 72 8.47 -15.46 -5.35
CA ALA A 72 9.69 -15.88 -6.03
C ALA A 72 10.22 -17.21 -5.44
N PRO A 73 10.36 -18.29 -6.25
CA PRO A 73 9.97 -18.38 -7.66
C PRO A 73 8.44 -18.43 -7.83
N PHE A 74 7.94 -17.81 -8.91
CA PHE A 74 6.51 -17.85 -9.25
C PHE A 74 6.13 -19.19 -9.90
N PRO A 75 5.24 -20.01 -9.32
CA PRO A 75 4.84 -21.28 -9.90
C PRO A 75 4.10 -21.08 -11.23
N ALA A 76 4.32 -21.98 -12.20
CA ALA A 76 3.53 -21.98 -13.44
C ALA A 76 2.11 -22.55 -13.20
N THR A 77 2.02 -23.60 -12.38
CA THR A 77 0.77 -24.31 -12.10
C THR A 77 0.65 -24.65 -10.61
N ASN A 78 -0.58 -24.83 -10.16
CA ASN A 78 -0.90 -25.47 -8.89
C ASN A 78 -0.53 -26.98 -8.94
N PRO A 79 -0.49 -27.68 -7.79
CA PRO A 79 -0.25 -29.12 -7.74
C PRO A 79 -1.25 -29.97 -8.53
N ASP A 80 -2.46 -29.45 -8.76
CA ASP A 80 -3.51 -30.09 -9.56
C ASP A 80 -3.39 -29.81 -11.07
N GLY A 81 -2.34 -29.09 -11.50
CA GLY A 81 -2.08 -28.74 -12.90
C GLY A 81 -2.82 -27.50 -13.41
N THR A 82 -3.67 -26.86 -12.60
CA THR A 82 -4.36 -25.62 -13.01
C THR A 82 -3.41 -24.41 -13.00
N PRO A 83 -3.69 -23.33 -13.78
CA PRO A 83 -2.88 -22.12 -13.77
C PRO A 83 -2.74 -21.53 -12.36
N PHE A 84 -1.51 -21.26 -11.94
CA PHE A 84 -1.26 -20.65 -10.64
C PHE A 84 -1.65 -19.16 -10.67
N THR A 85 -2.51 -18.77 -9.74
CA THR A 85 -2.82 -17.36 -9.46
C THR A 85 -2.29 -17.05 -8.07
N GLY A 86 -1.39 -16.08 -7.97
CA GLY A 86 -0.81 -15.66 -6.70
C GLY A 86 -1.85 -15.02 -5.78
N SER A 87 -1.57 -15.03 -4.48
CA SER A 87 -2.35 -14.31 -3.48
C SER A 87 -1.42 -13.65 -2.46
N THR A 88 -1.93 -12.64 -1.76
CA THR A 88 -1.18 -11.93 -0.72
C THR A 88 -0.59 -12.89 0.32
N ALA A 89 -1.36 -13.89 0.76
CA ALA A 89 -0.92 -14.88 1.75
C ALA A 89 0.23 -15.80 1.28
N GLN A 90 0.51 -15.84 -0.03
CA GLN A 90 1.61 -16.60 -0.61
C GLN A 90 2.80 -15.71 -0.97
N ALA A 91 2.59 -14.40 -1.06
CA ALA A 91 3.61 -13.43 -1.42
C ALA A 91 4.40 -12.97 -0.19
N THR A 92 5.67 -12.62 -0.38
CA THR A 92 6.51 -11.99 0.63
C THR A 92 6.72 -10.53 0.31
N THR A 93 7.05 -9.73 1.32
CA THR A 93 7.30 -8.32 1.11
C THR A 93 8.64 -8.03 0.43
N ARG A 94 8.66 -6.95 -0.35
CA ARG A 94 9.87 -6.38 -0.96
C ARG A 94 10.38 -5.16 -0.19
N PRO A 95 11.60 -4.69 -0.50
CA PRO A 95 12.05 -3.38 -0.03
C PRO A 95 11.02 -2.30 -0.35
N PRO A 96 10.78 -1.37 0.59
CA PRO A 96 9.78 -0.33 0.41
C PRO A 96 10.18 0.63 -0.72
N THR A 97 9.17 1.27 -1.33
CA THR A 97 9.36 2.34 -2.31
C THR A 97 9.74 3.66 -1.62
N SER A 98 10.10 4.69 -2.40
CA SER A 98 10.42 6.02 -1.87
C SER A 98 9.19 6.86 -1.51
N VAL A 99 7.98 6.37 -1.76
CA VAL A 99 6.71 7.13 -1.69
C VAL A 99 6.55 7.88 -0.36
N ILE A 100 6.82 7.23 0.78
CA ILE A 100 6.71 7.88 2.10
C ILE A 100 7.68 9.06 2.18
N SER A 101 8.95 8.81 1.85
CA SER A 101 9.99 9.84 1.92
C SER A 101 9.73 11.01 0.97
N ASP A 102 9.17 10.74 -0.22
CA ASP A 102 8.90 11.78 -1.21
C ASP A 102 7.65 12.59 -0.84
N ALA A 103 6.64 11.96 -0.25
CA ALA A 103 5.47 12.65 0.30
C ALA A 103 5.86 13.57 1.46
N HIS A 104 6.68 13.09 2.39
CA HIS A 104 7.19 13.92 3.49
C HIS A 104 8.02 15.10 3.00
N LYS A 105 8.89 14.91 2.00
CA LYS A 105 9.64 16.03 1.36
C LYS A 105 8.71 17.07 0.73
N ALA A 106 7.56 16.64 0.20
CA ALA A 106 6.54 17.52 -0.34
C ALA A 106 5.66 18.17 0.76
N GLY A 107 5.88 17.86 2.04
CA GLY A 107 5.07 18.37 3.16
C GLY A 107 3.68 17.75 3.24
N LEU A 108 3.56 16.48 2.82
CA LEU A 108 2.34 15.67 2.87
C LEU A 108 2.52 14.56 3.90
N PHE A 109 1.56 14.39 4.82
CA PHE A 109 1.52 13.19 5.67
C PHE A 109 0.99 11.97 4.89
N VAL A 110 1.25 10.76 5.39
CA VAL A 110 0.91 9.50 4.72
C VAL A 110 0.06 8.61 5.62
N HIS A 111 -1.19 8.37 5.22
CA HIS A 111 -2.13 7.48 5.91
C HIS A 111 -2.50 6.26 5.05
N VAL A 112 -1.85 5.13 5.28
CA VAL A 112 -1.91 3.97 4.36
C VAL A 112 -3.16 3.12 4.58
N PHE A 113 -3.73 2.56 3.51
CA PHE A 113 -4.92 1.70 3.58
C PHE A 113 -4.74 0.35 2.85
N THR A 114 -5.51 -0.70 3.16
CA THR A 114 -6.30 -0.94 4.38
C THR A 114 -5.69 -2.12 5.13
N PHE A 115 -5.47 -1.96 6.43
CA PHE A 115 -4.94 -3.03 7.27
C PHE A 115 -6.08 -3.94 7.74
N ARG A 116 -5.86 -5.24 7.62
CA ARG A 116 -6.85 -6.29 7.86
C ARG A 116 -6.19 -7.48 8.56
N ASN A 117 -6.86 -8.06 9.54
CA ASN A 117 -6.28 -9.10 10.38
C ASN A 117 -6.36 -10.50 9.76
N GLU A 118 -7.23 -10.71 8.79
CA GLU A 118 -7.45 -12.01 8.18
C GLU A 118 -6.21 -12.44 7.40
N LYS A 119 -5.77 -13.69 7.60
CA LYS A 119 -4.54 -14.25 7.01
C LYS A 119 -4.44 -14.08 5.49
N LYS A 120 -5.57 -14.08 4.77
CA LYS A 120 -5.60 -13.87 3.31
C LYS A 120 -5.11 -12.49 2.86
N TYR A 121 -5.08 -11.50 3.76
CA TYR A 121 -4.64 -10.12 3.49
C TYR A 121 -3.26 -9.80 4.06
N LEU A 122 -2.60 -10.78 4.67
CA LEU A 122 -1.26 -10.64 5.26
C LEU A 122 -0.26 -11.35 4.35
N ALA A 123 0.88 -10.70 4.09
CA ALA A 123 2.00 -11.33 3.41
C ALA A 123 2.54 -12.53 4.20
N ALA A 124 3.08 -13.52 3.51
CA ALA A 124 3.55 -14.78 4.08
C ALA A 124 4.63 -14.56 5.16
N ASP A 125 5.50 -13.56 4.98
CA ASP A 125 6.58 -13.21 5.89
C ASP A 125 6.12 -12.53 7.20
N TYR A 126 4.85 -12.13 7.30
CA TYR A 126 4.25 -11.75 8.58
C TYR A 126 3.80 -12.96 9.41
N ASN A 127 3.87 -14.18 8.88
CA ASN A 127 3.49 -15.43 9.56
C ASN A 127 2.06 -15.40 10.15
N GLY A 128 1.15 -14.65 9.52
CA GLY A 128 -0.22 -14.47 9.98
C GLY A 128 -0.38 -13.57 11.22
N ASP A 129 0.65 -12.83 11.63
CA ASP A 129 0.57 -11.82 12.67
C ASP A 129 0.30 -10.44 12.07
N PRO A 130 -0.91 -9.85 12.26
CA PRO A 130 -1.18 -8.51 11.78
C PRO A 130 -0.33 -7.43 12.46
N ASN A 131 0.12 -7.63 13.71
CA ASN A 131 0.94 -6.63 14.41
C ASN A 131 2.29 -6.43 13.71
N ALA A 132 2.87 -7.50 13.17
CA ALA A 132 4.10 -7.42 12.39
C ALA A 132 3.94 -6.51 11.16
N GLU A 133 2.78 -6.53 10.49
CA GLU A 133 2.47 -5.64 9.38
C GLU A 133 2.38 -4.17 9.86
N TYR A 134 1.58 -3.88 10.88
CA TYR A 134 1.46 -2.52 11.42
C TYR A 134 2.82 -1.95 11.85
N LEU A 135 3.59 -2.72 12.61
CA LEU A 135 4.92 -2.30 13.08
C LEU A 135 5.88 -2.03 11.93
N LYS A 136 5.83 -2.83 10.85
CA LYS A 136 6.63 -2.56 9.65
C LYS A 136 6.29 -1.18 9.09
N PHE A 137 5.01 -0.89 8.85
CA PHE A 137 4.61 0.41 8.28
C PHE A 137 4.89 1.59 9.22
N PHE A 138 4.69 1.46 10.53
CA PHE A 138 5.06 2.52 11.49
C PHE A 138 6.57 2.79 11.49
N ARG A 139 7.40 1.74 11.42
CA ARG A 139 8.86 1.89 11.31
C ARG A 139 9.30 2.51 9.98
N LEU A 140 8.51 2.35 8.91
CA LEU A 140 8.73 3.05 7.64
C LEU A 140 8.35 4.53 7.69
N GLY A 141 7.70 4.98 8.77
CA GLY A 141 7.36 6.39 8.99
C GLY A 141 5.97 6.78 8.48
N VAL A 142 5.02 5.86 8.37
CA VAL A 142 3.62 6.27 8.10
C VAL A 142 3.08 7.09 9.27
N ASP A 143 2.36 8.16 8.96
CA ASP A 143 1.78 9.06 9.98
C ASP A 143 0.47 8.50 10.55
N GLY A 144 -0.16 7.58 9.81
CA GLY A 144 -1.39 6.91 10.20
C GLY A 144 -1.72 5.74 9.30
N VAL A 145 -2.78 5.01 9.68
CA VAL A 145 -3.27 3.84 8.95
C VAL A 145 -4.79 3.83 8.94
N PHE A 146 -5.37 3.34 7.85
CA PHE A 146 -6.77 2.93 7.79
C PHE A 146 -6.86 1.43 8.06
N THR A 147 -7.73 1.04 8.97
CA THR A 147 -7.88 -0.35 9.40
C THR A 147 -9.34 -0.69 9.68
N ASP A 148 -9.72 -1.92 9.37
CA ASP A 148 -11.00 -2.51 9.77
C ASP A 148 -10.95 -3.06 11.22
N PHE A 149 -9.77 -3.05 11.86
CA PHE A 149 -9.48 -3.62 13.18
C PHE A 149 -8.76 -2.62 14.10
N SER A 150 -9.47 -1.58 14.53
CA SER A 150 -8.92 -0.48 15.33
C SER A 150 -8.24 -0.91 16.63
N ASN A 151 -8.70 -1.99 17.26
CA ASN A 151 -8.07 -2.55 18.46
C ASN A 151 -6.64 -3.03 18.20
N THR A 152 -6.41 -3.74 17.09
CA THR A 152 -5.08 -4.21 16.68
C THR A 152 -4.20 -3.04 16.25
N GLY A 153 -4.74 -2.10 15.46
CA GLY A 153 -4.00 -0.90 15.06
C GLY A 153 -3.55 -0.06 16.26
N PHE A 154 -4.43 0.14 17.25
CA PHE A 154 -4.09 0.85 18.48
C PHE A 154 -3.00 0.12 19.29
N ALA A 155 -3.13 -1.19 19.48
CA ALA A 155 -2.14 -1.99 20.21
C ALA A 155 -0.75 -1.94 19.54
N ALA A 156 -0.70 -2.09 18.20
CA ALA A 156 0.55 -2.01 17.45
C ALA A 156 1.18 -0.61 17.52
N ARG A 157 0.37 0.46 17.47
CA ARG A 157 0.87 1.84 17.66
C ARG A 157 1.47 2.04 19.05
N MET A 158 0.82 1.53 20.10
CA MET A 158 1.35 1.61 21.46
C MET A 158 2.66 0.83 21.61
N ALA A 159 2.76 -0.35 21.00
CA ALA A 159 3.99 -1.12 20.97
C ALA A 159 5.13 -0.36 20.26
N TYR A 160 4.83 0.27 19.13
CA TYR A 160 5.79 1.11 18.40
C TYR A 160 6.23 2.34 19.22
N LEU A 161 5.32 3.08 19.84
CA LEU A 161 5.68 4.24 20.68
C LEU A 161 6.61 3.84 21.82
N LYS A 162 6.32 2.70 22.48
CA LYS A 162 7.18 2.15 23.52
C LYS A 162 8.58 1.78 22.98
N GLU A 163 8.66 1.23 21.77
CA GLU A 163 9.94 0.89 21.11
C GLU A 163 10.82 2.13 20.88
N ILE A 164 10.23 3.27 20.55
CA ILE A 164 10.94 4.53 20.32
C ILE A 164 11.03 5.46 21.56
N GLY A 165 10.59 4.99 22.72
CA GLY A 165 10.76 5.70 24.01
C GLY A 165 9.70 6.77 24.33
N HIS A 166 8.51 6.66 23.74
CA HIS A 166 7.35 7.52 24.01
C HIS A 166 6.28 6.84 24.87
#